data_AF-A0A075G342-F1
#
_entry.id   AF-A0A075G342-F1
#
_cell.length_a   1.000
_cell.length_b   1.000
_cell.length_c   1.000
_cell.angle_alpha   90.00
_cell.angle_beta   90.00
_cell.angle_gamma   90.00
#
_symmetry.space_group_name_H-M   'P 1'
#
loop_
_entity.id
_entity.type
_entity.pdbx_description
1 polymer ?
#
loop_
_entity_poly.entity_id
_entity_poly.type
_entity_poly.pdbx_seq_one_letter_code
_entity_poly.pdbx_strand_id
1 'polypeptide(L)' 'MVAAGLVHYQKDEDDICISIFNRALEKLDTSNGMYHEIDVDRVKSLVQDMIQTKQISTFEI' A
#
# COMPACT_ATOMS: atom_id res chain seq x y z
N MET A 1 -4.19 3.78 5.71
CA MET A 1 -3.50 2.52 6.08
C MET A 1 -2.18 2.38 5.34
N VAL A 2 -2.15 2.59 4.02
CA VAL A 2 -0.91 2.57 3.22
C VAL A 2 0.21 3.44 3.82
N ALA A 3 -0.08 4.71 4.16
CA ALA A 3 0.90 5.58 4.83
C ALA A 3 1.43 5.01 6.17
N ALA A 4 0.60 4.30 6.93
CA ALA A 4 1.03 3.66 8.17
C ALA A 4 2.00 2.50 7.90
N GLY A 5 1.75 1.70 6.85
CA GLY A 5 2.69 0.67 6.42
C GLY A 5 4.06 1.25 6.04
N LEU A 6 4.08 2.38 5.33
CA LEU A 6 5.32 3.07 4.98
C LEU A 6 6.09 3.60 6.19
N VAL A 7 5.42 4.01 7.28
CA VAL A 7 6.08 4.41 8.53
C VAL A 7 6.79 3.21 9.20
N HIS A 8 6.20 2.01 9.12
CA HIS A 8 6.84 0.80 9.64
C HIS A 8 8.03 0.36 8.78
N TYR A 9 7.95 0.52 7.46
CA TYR A 9 9.12 0.33 6.58
C TYR A 9 10.29 1.24 6.96
N GLN A 10 10.02 2.52 7.27
CA GLN A 10 11.07 3.46 7.73
C GLN A 10 11.73 3.07 9.06
N LYS A 11 11.14 2.12 9.80
CA LYS A 11 11.64 1.60 11.08
C LYS A 11 12.32 0.23 10.94
N ASP A 12 12.55 -0.25 9.71
CA ASP A 12 13.09 -1.59 9.44
C ASP A 12 12.12 -2.70 9.92
N GLU A 13 10.82 -2.41 9.97
CA GLU A 13 9.76 -3.33 10.40
C GLU A 13 8.98 -3.88 9.18
N ASP A 14 9.69 -4.50 8.24
CA ASP A 14 9.18 -4.95 6.94
C ASP A 14 7.99 -5.91 7.05
N ASP A 15 8.03 -6.87 7.98
CA ASP A 15 6.93 -7.82 8.19
C ASP A 15 5.64 -7.12 8.65
N ILE A 16 5.78 -6.06 9.46
CA ILE A 16 4.65 -5.24 9.92
C ILE A 16 4.13 -4.39 8.76
N CYS A 17 5.02 -3.81 7.96
CA CYS A 17 4.67 -3.07 6.74
C CYS A 17 3.82 -3.94 5.80
N ILE A 18 4.30 -5.15 5.47
CA ILE A 18 3.60 -6.10 4.61
C ILE A 18 2.24 -6.50 5.19
N SER A 19 2.15 -6.74 6.50
CA SER A 19 0.87 -7.05 7.16
C SER A 19 -0.13 -5.90 7.03
N ILE A 20 0.31 -4.66 7.20
CA ILE A 20 -0.54 -3.47 7.04
C ILE A 20 -0.94 -3.28 5.57
N PHE A 21 -0.06 -3.55 4.62
CA PHE A 21 -0.35 -3.47 3.19
C PHE A 21 -1.41 -4.49 2.77
N ASN A 22 -1.33 -5.74 3.23
CA ASN A 22 -2.38 -6.73 2.98
C ASN A 22 -3.74 -6.26 3.50
N ARG A 23 -3.80 -5.73 4.73
CA ARG A 23 -5.04 -5.18 5.30
C ARG A 23 -5.54 -3.94 4.55
N ALA A 24 -4.63 -3.14 4.00
CA ALA A 24 -4.99 -1.99 3.17
C ALA A 24 -5.63 -2.45 1.85
N LEU A 25 -5.08 -3.48 1.20
CA LEU A 25 -5.65 -4.06 -0.02
C LEU A 25 -7.03 -4.67 0.24
N GLU A 26 -7.21 -5.46 1.30
CA GLU A 26 -8.53 -6.01 1.66
C GLU A 26 -9.60 -4.92 1.80
N LYS A 27 -9.22 -3.75 2.32
CA LYS A 27 -10.14 -2.61 2.50
C LYS A 27 -10.41 -1.84 1.22
N LEU A 28 -9.44 -1.83 0.29
CA LEU A 28 -9.56 -1.21 -1.02
C LEU A 28 -10.15 -2.14 -2.07
N ASP A 29 -10.31 -3.44 -1.80
CA ASP A 29 -10.81 -4.45 -2.74
C ASP A 29 -12.17 -4.08 -3.35
N THR A 30 -13.05 -3.49 -2.55
CA THR A 30 -14.38 -3.03 -3.01
C THR A 30 -14.37 -1.64 -3.63
N SER A 31 -13.22 -0.95 -3.63
CA SER A 31 -13.06 0.44 -4.09
C SER A 31 -12.25 0.47 -5.37
N ASN A 32 -12.83 0.99 -6.45
CA ASN A 32 -12.20 1.06 -7.77
C ASN A 32 -12.32 2.47 -8.35
N GLY A 33 -11.41 2.81 -9.25
CA GLY A 33 -11.39 4.08 -9.97
C GLY A 33 -10.87 5.27 -9.15
N MET A 34 -11.33 6.46 -9.54
CA MET A 34 -10.91 7.73 -8.94
C MET A 34 -11.74 8.05 -7.70
N TYR A 35 -11.08 8.30 -6.58
CA TYR A 35 -11.68 8.81 -5.35
C TYR A 35 -11.05 10.14 -4.97
N HIS A 36 -11.78 11.25 -5.11
CA HIS A 36 -11.25 12.59 -4.80
C HIS A 36 -9.89 12.87 -5.45
N GLU A 37 -9.79 12.66 -6.78
CA GLU A 37 -8.55 12.85 -7.57
C GLU A 37 -7.42 11.84 -7.26
N ILE A 38 -7.66 10.86 -6.39
CA ILE A 38 -6.74 9.75 -6.14
C ILE A 38 -7.13 8.54 -6.97
N ASP A 39 -6.20 8.04 -7.76
CA ASP A 39 -6.35 6.78 -8.49
C ASP A 39 -6.15 5.59 -7.53
N VAL A 40 -7.27 5.04 -7.05
CA VAL A 40 -7.27 3.92 -6.09
C VAL A 40 -6.70 2.65 -6.74
N ASP A 41 -6.91 2.47 -8.04
CA ASP A 41 -6.43 1.30 -8.77
C ASP A 41 -4.90 1.33 -8.93
N ARG A 42 -4.34 2.52 -9.17
CA ARG A 42 -2.89 2.74 -9.15
C ARG A 42 -2.30 2.46 -7.77
N VAL A 43 -2.94 2.94 -6.70
CA VAL A 43 -2.46 2.69 -5.32
C VAL A 43 -2.47 1.19 -5.00
N LYS A 44 -3.55 0.47 -5.36
CA LYS A 44 -3.62 -0.99 -5.16
C LYS A 44 -2.51 -1.71 -5.92
N SER A 45 -2.29 -1.36 -7.18
CA SER A 45 -1.27 -1.98 -8.02
C SER A 45 0.14 -1.79 -7.44
N LEU A 46 0.48 -0.56 -7.03
CA LEU A 46 1.76 -0.26 -6.39
C LEU A 46 1.96 -1.06 -5.10
N VAL A 47 0.95 -1.10 -4.23
CA VAL A 47 1.02 -1.84 -2.96
C VAL A 47 1.15 -3.35 -3.23
N GLN A 48 0.44 -3.87 -4.23
CA GLN A 48 0.51 -5.29 -4.59
C GLN A 48 1.88 -5.68 -5.13
N ASP A 49 2.49 -4.84 -5.98
CA ASP A 49 3.85 -5.03 -6.48
C ASP A 49 4.87 -5.03 -5.35
N MET A 50 4.74 -4.11 -4.38
CA MET A 50 5.62 -4.04 -3.21
C MET A 50 5.53 -5.30 -2.34
N ILE A 51 4.32 -5.85 -2.14
CA ILE A 51 4.13 -7.10 -1.40
C ILE A 51 4.78 -8.27 -2.15
N GLN A 52 4.59 -8.38 -3.47
CA GLN A 52 5.10 -9.49 -4.28
C GLN A 52 6.63 -9.48 -4.40
N THR A 53 7.21 -8.31 -4.62
CA THR A 53 8.66 -8.14 -4.79
C THR A 53 9.40 -8.05 -3.46
N LYS A 54 8.69 -7.78 -2.35
CA LYS A 54 9.25 -7.37 -1.06
C LYS A 54 10.17 -6.14 -1.16
N GLN A 55 10.00 -5.33 -2.20
CA GLN A 55 10.73 -4.08 -2.40
C GLN A 55 9.76 -2.93 -2.12
N ILE A 56 9.75 -2.45 -0.89
CA ILE A 56 8.95 -1.29 -0.50
C ILE A 56 9.62 -0.03 -1.05
N SER A 57 8.85 0.85 -1.69
CA SER A 57 9.31 2.15 -2.13
C SER A 57 8.29 3.22 -1.75
N THR A 58 8.77 4.45 -1.52
CA THR A 58 7.89 5.60 -1.32
C THR A 58 7.37 6.07 -2.67
N PHE A 59 6.09 6.43 -2.72
CA PHE A 59 5.43 6.96 -3.89
C PHE A 59 4.56 8.15 -3.51
N GLU A 60 4.41 9.09 -4.45
CA GLU A 60 3.49 10.22 -4.31
C GLU A 60 2.11 9.81 -4.82
N ILE A 61 1.08 10.25 -4.10
CA ILE A 61 -0.34 9.95 -4.35
C ILE A 61 -0.99 11.22 -4.88
#